data_AF-A0A1U9KIP9-F1
#
_entry.id   AF-A0A1U9KIP9-F1
#
_cell.length_a   1.000
_cell.length_b   1.000
_cell.length_c   1.000
_cell.angle_alpha   90.00
_cell.angle_beta   90.00
_cell.angle_gamma   90.00
#
_symmetry.space_group_name_H-M   'P 1'
#
loop_
_entity.id
_entity.type
_entity.pdbx_description
1 polymer ?
#
loop_
_entity_poly.entity_id
_entity_poly.type
_entity_poly.pdbx_seq_one_letter_code
_entity_poly.pdbx_strand_id
1 'polypeptide(L)'
;MAKTPTKKNVTKDTTAKKQRAANKSGAVPKNSIIATALKDGQAKKSSRRQTATKTDFPMPEIGQIDASVLDRLFDVVLSRRGMDPSTSHSARLMSRGTSKVAQKFGEEAVECLIEAVAGRTQELIGESADVLYHLIVLWVDAGVTPAQVWAELQRREGTSGIAEKASRPRQ
;
A
#
# COMPACT_ATOMS: atom_id res chain seq x y z
N MET A 1 45.20 58.62 11.46
CA MET A 1 45.24 58.61 9.98
C MET A 1 44.81 57.20 9.55
N ALA A 2 43.51 56.98 9.28
CA ALA A 2 42.87 56.97 7.93
C ALA A 2 43.20 55.67 7.18
N LYS A 3 42.29 54.81 6.66
CA LYS A 3 40.90 54.96 6.21
C LYS A 3 40.20 53.57 6.18
N THR A 4 38.89 53.55 6.43
CA THR A 4 37.94 52.55 5.91
C THR A 4 37.76 52.71 4.39
N PRO A 5 37.29 51.68 3.66
CA PRO A 5 36.09 51.95 2.87
C PRO A 5 35.04 50.82 2.92
N THR A 6 33.79 51.30 2.90
CA THR A 6 32.50 50.63 2.83
C THR A 6 32.10 50.31 1.38
N LYS A 7 31.00 49.54 1.22
CA LYS A 7 30.03 49.41 0.10
C LYS A 7 30.02 47.99 -0.53
N LYS A 8 28.89 47.37 -0.90
CA LYS A 8 27.53 47.85 -1.22
C LYS A 8 26.56 46.64 -1.26
N ASN A 9 25.31 46.89 -0.93
CA ASN A 9 24.15 46.02 -1.07
C ASN A 9 23.62 46.06 -2.53
N VAL A 10 23.17 44.94 -3.11
CA VAL A 10 22.33 44.93 -4.34
C VAL A 10 21.31 43.80 -4.29
N THR A 11 20.05 44.21 -4.22
CA THR A 11 18.81 43.47 -4.46
C THR A 11 18.62 43.13 -5.94
N LYS A 12 18.03 41.98 -6.27
CA LYS A 12 17.27 41.79 -7.52
C LYS A 12 16.00 40.96 -7.28
N ASP A 13 14.87 41.62 -7.48
CA ASP A 13 13.59 41.05 -7.90
C ASP A 13 13.75 40.11 -9.09
N THR A 14 12.88 39.11 -9.21
CA THR A 14 12.14 38.87 -10.47
C THR A 14 10.98 37.90 -10.32
N THR A 15 9.84 38.40 -10.77
CA THR A 15 8.50 37.85 -10.95
C THR A 15 8.45 36.64 -11.90
N ALA A 16 7.58 35.66 -11.62
CA ALA A 16 7.09 34.73 -12.64
C ALA A 16 5.61 34.34 -12.40
N LYS A 17 4.79 34.61 -13.43
CA LYS A 17 3.35 34.36 -13.56
C LYS A 17 3.14 33.16 -14.50
N LYS A 18 1.90 32.64 -14.56
CA LYS A 18 1.28 31.70 -15.55
C LYS A 18 1.24 30.24 -15.01
N GLN A 19 0.14 29.47 -15.03
CA GLN A 19 -0.75 29.12 -16.14
C GLN A 19 -2.13 28.57 -15.70
N ARG A 20 -3.02 28.42 -16.70
CA ARG A 20 -4.46 28.11 -16.75
C ARG A 20 -4.82 26.60 -16.71
N ALA A 21 -6.15 26.38 -16.60
CA ALA A 21 -6.99 25.27 -17.14
C ALA A 21 -7.28 24.13 -16.13
N ALA A 22 -8.43 23.46 -16.07
CA ALA A 22 -9.68 23.42 -16.84
C ALA A 22 -10.78 22.82 -15.92
N ASN A 23 -12.05 23.08 -16.19
CA ASN A 23 -13.13 22.22 -15.66
C ASN A 23 -14.23 22.08 -16.71
N LYS A 24 -14.47 20.86 -17.18
CA LYS A 24 -15.64 20.47 -17.97
C LYS A 24 -16.20 19.19 -17.32
N SER A 25 -17.35 19.35 -16.69
CA SER A 25 -18.16 18.30 -16.10
C SER A 25 -18.82 17.44 -17.18
N GLY A 26 -18.87 16.13 -16.89
CA GLY A 26 -19.55 15.14 -17.71
C GLY A 26 -21.06 15.15 -17.56
N ALA A 27 -21.72 14.54 -18.54
CA ALA A 27 -23.12 14.15 -18.48
C ALA A 27 -23.25 12.74 -19.06
N VAL A 28 -23.89 11.85 -18.29
CA VAL A 28 -24.36 10.51 -18.69
C VAL A 28 -25.89 10.55 -18.68
N PRO A 29 -26.56 9.88 -19.63
CA PRO A 29 -27.75 9.08 -19.27
C PRO A 29 -27.73 7.69 -19.94
N LYS A 30 -27.97 6.57 -19.22
CA LYS A 30 -29.23 5.97 -18.71
C LYS A 30 -29.99 5.05 -19.69
N ASN A 31 -29.93 3.75 -19.36
CA ASN A 31 -31.00 2.74 -19.21
C ASN A 31 -31.84 2.12 -20.34
N SER A 32 -32.09 0.82 -20.09
CA SER A 32 -33.26 -0.03 -20.42
C SER A 32 -33.19 -0.77 -21.78
N ILE A 33 -33.66 -2.01 -22.00
CA ILE A 33 -34.90 -2.67 -21.54
C ILE A 33 -34.77 -4.23 -21.55
N ILE A 34 -35.13 -4.85 -20.42
CA ILE A 34 -35.99 -6.03 -20.12
C ILE A 34 -36.33 -7.10 -21.21
N ALA A 35 -35.96 -8.35 -20.87
CA ALA A 35 -36.63 -9.69 -20.94
C ALA A 35 -37.68 -10.08 -22.01
N THR A 36 -37.67 -11.36 -22.45
CA THR A 36 -38.51 -12.50 -21.95
C THR A 36 -38.52 -13.67 -22.97
N ALA A 37 -38.85 -14.89 -22.48
CA ALA A 37 -39.34 -16.11 -23.19
C ALA A 37 -38.29 -17.18 -23.60
N LEU A 38 -38.45 -18.51 -23.46
CA LEU A 38 -39.49 -19.48 -23.03
C LEU A 38 -38.76 -20.84 -22.81
N LYS A 39 -38.89 -21.51 -21.65
CA LYS A 39 -39.64 -22.77 -21.35
C LYS A 39 -39.09 -24.14 -21.81
N ASP A 40 -39.13 -25.03 -20.81
CA ASP A 40 -39.36 -26.50 -20.80
C ASP A 40 -38.23 -27.48 -21.11
N GLY A 41 -37.98 -28.43 -20.18
CA GLY A 41 -37.35 -29.71 -20.54
C GLY A 41 -36.58 -30.50 -19.47
N GLN A 42 -37.31 -31.17 -18.57
CA GLN A 42 -37.06 -32.53 -18.03
C GLN A 42 -35.74 -32.90 -17.31
N ALA A 43 -35.93 -33.49 -16.13
CA ALA A 43 -34.94 -34.18 -15.31
C ALA A 43 -34.49 -35.53 -15.90
N LYS A 44 -33.19 -35.85 -15.78
CA LYS A 44 -32.67 -37.23 -15.75
C LYS A 44 -31.58 -37.37 -14.68
N LYS A 45 -31.78 -38.33 -13.77
CA LYS A 45 -30.76 -38.87 -12.86
C LYS A 45 -29.79 -39.74 -13.68
N SER A 46 -28.47 -39.59 -13.49
CA SER A 46 -27.54 -40.73 -13.50
C SER A 46 -26.11 -40.32 -13.12
N SER A 47 -25.52 -41.16 -12.27
CA SER A 47 -24.09 -41.48 -12.17
C SER A 47 -23.13 -40.48 -11.52
N ARG A 48 -22.89 -40.76 -10.24
CA ARG A 48 -21.67 -40.44 -9.49
C ARG A 48 -20.43 -40.86 -10.29
N ARG A 49 -19.64 -39.87 -10.71
CA ARG A 49 -18.23 -40.08 -11.09
C ARG A 49 -17.37 -39.27 -10.15
N GLN A 50 -16.71 -39.97 -9.23
CA GLN A 50 -15.61 -39.42 -8.44
C GLN A 50 -14.44 -39.14 -9.38
N THR A 51 -14.05 -37.87 -9.48
CA THR A 51 -12.70 -37.48 -9.90
C THR A 51 -12.20 -36.49 -8.87
N ALA A 52 -11.38 -36.99 -7.96
CA ALA A 52 -10.58 -36.15 -7.09
C ALA A 52 -9.52 -35.46 -7.94
N THR A 53 -9.49 -34.12 -7.90
CA THR A 53 -8.26 -33.36 -8.09
C THR A 53 -8.18 -32.35 -6.96
N LYS A 54 -7.33 -32.70 -5.99
CA LYS A 54 -6.83 -31.81 -4.94
C LYS A 54 -6.36 -30.50 -5.55
N THR A 55 -7.00 -29.42 -5.15
CA THR A 55 -6.30 -28.17 -4.85
C THR A 55 -6.71 -27.81 -3.43
N ASP A 56 -6.13 -28.54 -2.46
CA ASP A 56 -6.22 -28.24 -1.03
C ASP A 56 -5.36 -27.00 -0.75
N PHE A 57 -5.79 -25.84 -1.25
CA PHE A 57 -5.47 -24.58 -0.61
C PHE A 57 -6.77 -24.12 0.04
N PRO A 58 -6.93 -24.28 1.37
CA PRO A 58 -8.07 -23.69 2.04
C PRO A 58 -8.03 -22.19 1.75
N MET A 59 -8.97 -21.73 0.92
CA MET A 59 -9.21 -20.30 0.78
C MET A 59 -9.62 -19.81 2.17
N PRO A 60 -8.88 -18.87 2.77
CA PRO A 60 -9.15 -18.44 4.13
C PRO A 60 -10.59 -17.89 4.20
N GLU A 61 -11.35 -18.35 5.19
CA GLU A 61 -12.70 -17.84 5.44
C GLU A 61 -12.63 -16.31 5.57
N ILE A 62 -13.27 -15.61 4.62
CA ILE A 62 -13.41 -14.16 4.64
C ILE A 62 -14.43 -13.83 5.73
N GLY A 63 -14.00 -13.82 7.00
CA GLY A 63 -14.90 -13.63 8.15
C GLY A 63 -14.28 -13.03 9.40
N GLN A 64 -12.96 -13.15 9.59
CA GLN A 64 -12.29 -12.68 10.80
C GLN A 64 -11.47 -11.39 10.53
N ILE A 65 -11.85 -10.30 11.21
CA ILE A 65 -11.11 -9.04 11.21
C ILE A 65 -10.04 -9.12 12.30
N ASP A 66 -8.86 -9.62 11.92
CA ASP A 66 -7.69 -9.68 12.79
C ASP A 66 -6.40 -9.52 11.96
N ALA A 67 -5.25 -9.60 12.64
CA ALA A 67 -3.94 -9.38 12.03
C ALA A 67 -3.58 -10.38 10.92
N SER A 68 -4.30 -11.52 10.79
CA SER A 68 -4.09 -12.48 9.69
C SER A 68 -4.36 -11.87 8.31
N VAL A 69 -5.02 -10.71 8.24
CA VAL A 69 -5.14 -9.92 7.00
C VAL A 69 -3.78 -9.54 6.42
N LEU A 70 -2.76 -9.31 7.26
CA LEU A 70 -1.42 -8.95 6.82
C LEU A 70 -0.73 -10.12 6.11
N ASP A 71 -0.90 -11.34 6.61
CA ASP A 71 -0.35 -12.55 5.99
C ASP A 71 -1.02 -12.80 4.62
N ARG A 72 -2.37 -12.71 4.56
CA ARG A 72 -3.10 -12.80 3.28
C ARG A 72 -2.67 -11.72 2.29
N LEU A 73 -2.46 -10.49 2.77
CA LEU A 73 -2.00 -9.39 1.93
C LEU A 73 -0.58 -9.65 1.42
N PHE A 74 0.32 -10.15 2.26
CA PHE A 74 1.67 -10.54 1.85
C PHE A 74 1.63 -11.59 0.75
N ASP A 75 0.83 -12.65 0.90
CA ASP A 75 0.70 -13.71 -0.12
C ASP A 75 0.22 -13.16 -1.47
N VAL A 76 -0.76 -12.26 -1.45
CA VAL A 76 -1.28 -11.60 -2.65
C VAL A 76 -0.23 -10.69 -3.30
N VAL A 77 0.56 -9.96 -2.51
CA VAL A 77 1.61 -9.08 -3.05
C VAL A 77 2.77 -9.92 -3.61
N LEU A 78 3.13 -11.00 -2.91
CA LEU A 78 4.15 -11.95 -3.36
C LEU A 78 3.75 -12.63 -4.67
N SER A 79 2.49 -13.05 -4.80
CA SER A 79 1.98 -13.66 -6.04
C SER A 79 2.02 -12.69 -7.23
N ARG A 80 2.09 -11.38 -6.97
CA ARG A 80 2.20 -10.32 -7.98
C ARG A 80 3.63 -9.98 -8.37
N ARG A 81 4.62 -10.54 -7.69
CA ARG A 81 6.04 -10.33 -8.03
C ARG A 81 6.34 -10.96 -9.39
N GLY A 82 6.87 -10.18 -10.32
CA GLY A 82 7.18 -10.63 -11.68
C GLY A 82 5.98 -10.77 -12.62
N MET A 83 4.76 -10.44 -12.18
CA MET A 83 3.60 -10.31 -13.08
C MET A 83 3.75 -9.10 -14.00
N ASP A 84 2.89 -9.01 -15.03
CA ASP A 84 2.84 -7.87 -15.94
C ASP A 84 2.51 -6.55 -15.18
N PRO A 85 3.43 -5.56 -15.17
CA PRO A 85 3.23 -4.22 -14.60
C PRO A 85 2.00 -3.47 -15.12
N SER A 86 1.48 -3.81 -16.29
CA SER A 86 0.28 -3.18 -16.84
C SER A 86 -0.98 -3.58 -16.05
N THR A 87 -1.00 -4.80 -15.50
CA THR A 87 -2.17 -5.45 -14.90
C THR A 87 -2.24 -5.35 -13.37
N SER A 88 -1.12 -5.05 -12.71
CA SER A 88 -1.01 -5.08 -11.25
C SER A 88 -0.21 -3.88 -10.72
N HIS A 89 -0.79 -3.17 -9.75
CA HIS A 89 -0.12 -2.04 -9.09
C HIS A 89 1.18 -2.48 -8.37
N SER A 90 1.12 -3.57 -7.60
CA SER A 90 2.29 -4.10 -6.89
C SER A 90 3.39 -4.53 -7.88
N ALA A 91 3.01 -5.18 -8.97
CA ALA A 91 3.95 -5.57 -10.02
C ALA A 91 4.62 -4.35 -10.65
N ARG A 92 3.85 -3.30 -10.94
CA ARG A 92 4.34 -2.03 -11.49
C ARG A 92 5.27 -1.29 -10.54
N LEU A 93 4.99 -1.32 -9.24
CA LEU A 93 5.83 -0.64 -8.27
C LEU A 93 7.17 -1.36 -8.14
N MET A 94 7.14 -2.70 -7.98
CA MET A 94 8.35 -3.52 -7.90
C MET A 94 9.16 -3.50 -9.19
N SER A 95 8.54 -3.44 -10.38
CA SER A 95 9.26 -3.35 -11.65
C SER A 95 10.05 -2.05 -11.81
N ARG A 96 9.78 -1.03 -10.98
CA ARG A 96 10.53 0.23 -10.93
C ARG A 96 11.70 0.20 -9.94
N GLY A 97 11.91 -0.94 -9.27
CA GLY A 97 13.03 -1.19 -8.36
C GLY A 97 12.84 -0.63 -6.95
N THR A 98 13.70 -1.09 -6.05
CA THR A 98 13.66 -0.83 -4.61
C THR A 98 13.58 0.64 -4.25
N SER A 99 14.29 1.53 -4.96
CA SER A 99 14.24 2.98 -4.70
C SER A 99 12.83 3.55 -4.85
N LYS A 100 12.06 3.09 -5.84
CA LYS A 100 10.69 3.59 -6.04
C LYS A 100 9.71 3.00 -5.03
N VAL A 101 9.91 1.73 -4.64
CA VAL A 101 9.14 1.08 -3.57
C VAL A 101 9.35 1.81 -2.24
N ALA A 102 10.62 2.05 -1.87
CA ALA A 102 10.99 2.76 -0.64
C ALA A 102 10.49 4.21 -0.63
N GLN A 103 10.56 4.91 -1.78
CA GLN A 103 9.98 6.24 -1.91
C GLN A 103 8.49 6.23 -1.59
N LYS A 104 7.73 5.29 -2.16
CA LYS A 104 6.28 5.24 -1.95
C LYS A 104 5.92 4.94 -0.50
N PHE A 105 6.63 3.99 0.13
CA PHE A 105 6.50 3.76 1.57
C PHE A 105 6.78 5.03 2.40
N GLY A 106 7.81 5.80 2.04
CA GLY A 106 8.11 7.07 2.69
C GLY A 106 7.02 8.15 2.53
N GLU A 107 6.38 8.20 1.36
CA GLU A 107 5.25 9.11 1.10
C GLU A 107 4.08 8.80 2.05
N GLU A 108 3.61 7.54 2.11
CA GLU A 108 2.49 7.15 2.99
C GLU A 108 2.82 7.37 4.47
N ALA A 109 4.06 7.10 4.87
CA ALA A 109 4.49 7.30 6.25
C ALA A 109 4.40 8.78 6.64
N VAL A 110 4.75 9.69 5.73
CA VAL A 110 4.63 11.14 5.98
C VAL A 110 3.17 11.58 5.97
N GLU A 111 2.34 11.06 5.07
CA GLU A 111 0.90 11.35 5.04
C GLU A 111 0.22 10.88 6.33
N CYS A 112 0.49 9.65 6.79
CA CYS A 112 0.04 9.12 8.07
C CYS A 112 0.42 10.04 9.25
N LEU A 113 1.66 10.54 9.28
CA LEU A 113 2.11 11.49 10.31
C LEU A 113 1.35 12.83 10.25
N ILE A 114 1.09 13.33 9.04
CA ILE A 114 0.32 14.57 8.84
C ILE A 114 -1.10 14.41 9.39
N GLU A 115 -1.77 13.30 9.11
CA GLU A 115 -3.13 13.03 9.58
C GLU A 115 -3.20 12.88 11.09
N ALA A 116 -2.19 12.24 11.69
CA ALA A 116 -2.06 12.14 13.15
C ALA A 116 -1.91 13.52 13.80
N VAL A 117 -1.02 14.38 13.27
CA VAL A 117 -0.81 15.74 13.78
C VAL A 117 -2.06 16.61 13.60
N ALA A 118 -2.80 16.41 12.52
CA ALA A 118 -4.02 17.14 12.24
C ALA A 118 -5.23 16.66 13.07
N GLY A 119 -5.13 15.56 13.80
CA GLY A 119 -6.23 14.97 14.58
C GLY A 119 -7.33 14.36 13.72
N ARG A 120 -7.05 14.03 12.46
CA ARG A 120 -8.00 13.51 11.48
C ARG A 120 -8.05 11.98 11.54
N THR A 121 -8.90 11.46 12.42
CA THR A 121 -8.88 10.03 12.80
C THR A 121 -9.25 9.10 11.65
N GLN A 122 -10.22 9.47 10.79
CA GLN A 122 -10.65 8.59 9.69
C GLN A 122 -9.57 8.49 8.62
N GLU A 123 -8.95 9.62 8.32
CA GLU A 123 -7.83 9.74 7.40
C GLU A 123 -6.61 8.99 7.95
N LEU A 124 -6.31 9.14 9.25
CA LEU A 124 -5.23 8.37 9.91
C LEU A 124 -5.43 6.86 9.78
N ILE A 125 -6.66 6.35 9.88
CA ILE A 125 -6.94 4.91 9.67
C ILE A 125 -6.61 4.50 8.24
N GLY A 126 -6.99 5.32 7.25
CA GLY A 126 -6.68 5.08 5.83
C GLY A 126 -5.19 5.06 5.56
N GLU A 127 -4.49 6.13 5.97
CA GLU A 127 -3.04 6.25 5.77
C GLU A 127 -2.26 5.17 6.54
N SER A 128 -2.75 4.74 7.71
CA SER A 128 -2.15 3.60 8.43
C SER A 128 -2.25 2.29 7.63
N ALA A 129 -3.36 2.08 6.91
CA ALA A 129 -3.52 0.93 6.04
C ALA A 129 -2.58 1.00 4.84
N ASP A 130 -2.40 2.18 4.24
CA ASP A 130 -1.48 2.40 3.12
C ASP A 130 -0.01 2.21 3.54
N VAL A 131 0.37 2.68 4.75
CA VAL A 131 1.67 2.39 5.36
C VAL A 131 1.91 0.89 5.48
N LEU A 132 0.96 0.12 6.01
CA LEU A 132 1.10 -1.33 6.16
C LEU A 132 1.19 -2.03 4.80
N TYR A 133 0.38 -1.62 3.83
CA TYR A 133 0.44 -2.14 2.47
C TYR A 133 1.80 -1.90 1.82
N HIS A 134 2.29 -0.66 1.85
CA HIS A 134 3.55 -0.30 1.21
C HIS A 134 4.77 -0.87 1.94
N LEU A 135 4.68 -1.09 3.25
CA LEU A 135 5.67 -1.85 4.01
C LEU A 135 5.73 -3.32 3.56
N ILE A 136 4.58 -3.97 3.34
CA ILE A 136 4.52 -5.34 2.81
C ILE A 136 5.11 -5.42 1.39
N VAL A 137 4.82 -4.44 0.52
CA VAL A 137 5.44 -4.39 -0.82
C VAL A 137 6.96 -4.25 -0.71
N LEU A 138 7.45 -3.43 0.22
CA LEU A 138 8.88 -3.30 0.49
C LEU A 138 9.49 -4.61 0.97
N TRP A 139 8.82 -5.35 1.85
CA TRP A 139 9.29 -6.67 2.30
C TRP A 139 9.37 -7.67 1.15
N VAL A 140 8.35 -7.75 0.31
CA VAL A 140 8.36 -8.64 -0.87
C VAL A 140 9.51 -8.30 -1.82
N ASP A 141 9.74 -7.01 -2.09
CA ASP A 141 10.86 -6.55 -2.93
C ASP A 141 12.23 -6.94 -2.32
N ALA A 142 12.37 -6.74 -1.00
CA ALA A 142 13.59 -7.02 -0.25
C ALA A 142 13.79 -8.51 0.12
N GLY A 143 12.81 -9.39 -0.14
CA GLY A 143 12.85 -10.79 0.25
C GLY A 143 12.71 -11.04 1.76
N VAL A 144 12.07 -10.10 2.48
CA VAL A 144 11.74 -10.23 3.90
C VAL A 144 10.34 -10.83 4.04
N THR A 145 10.18 -11.74 5.00
CA THR A 145 8.89 -12.39 5.30
C THR A 145 8.26 -11.80 6.56
N PRO A 146 6.91 -11.80 6.67
CA PRO A 146 6.22 -11.41 7.91
C PRO A 146 6.74 -12.17 9.14
N ALA A 147 6.97 -13.48 9.01
CA ALA A 147 7.50 -14.32 10.08
C ALA A 147 8.84 -13.82 10.66
N GLN A 148 9.75 -13.32 9.81
CA GLN A 148 11.01 -12.74 10.29
C GLN A 148 10.78 -11.46 11.10
N VAL A 149 9.82 -10.63 10.69
CA VAL A 149 9.48 -9.40 11.42
C VAL A 149 8.76 -9.75 12.72
N TRP A 150 7.89 -10.75 12.73
CA TRP A 150 7.14 -11.15 13.93
C TRP A 150 8.08 -11.76 14.97
N ALA A 151 9.04 -12.56 14.53
CA ALA A 151 10.11 -13.07 15.38
C ALA A 151 10.92 -11.93 16.03
N GLU A 152 11.21 -10.85 15.28
CA GLU A 152 11.89 -9.68 15.84
C GLU A 152 11.01 -8.89 16.82
N LEU A 153 9.71 -8.78 16.56
CA LEU A 153 8.77 -8.18 17.51
C LEU A 153 8.68 -8.99 18.79
N GLN A 154 8.55 -10.32 18.69
CA GLN A 154 8.54 -11.24 19.83
C GLN A 154 9.84 -11.17 20.62
N ARG A 155 11.00 -11.03 19.96
CA ARG A 155 12.29 -10.83 20.63
C ARG A 155 12.33 -9.56 21.48
N ARG A 156 11.61 -8.52 21.09
CA ARG A 156 11.51 -7.23 21.81
C ARG A 156 10.41 -7.22 22.85
N GLU A 157 9.41 -8.09 22.70
CA GLU A 157 8.30 -8.24 23.61
C GLU A 157 8.82 -8.54 25.03
N GLY A 158 8.33 -7.81 26.04
CA GLY A 158 8.80 -7.92 27.42
C GLY A 158 10.10 -7.19 27.77
N THR A 159 10.87 -6.70 26.79
CA THR A 159 11.99 -5.78 27.04
C THR A 159 11.49 -4.35 26.87
N SER A 160 11.40 -3.57 27.96
CA SER A 160 10.99 -2.17 27.82
C SER A 160 11.94 -1.44 26.86
N GLY A 161 11.41 -0.62 25.95
CA GLY A 161 12.22 0.11 24.98
C GLY A 161 13.28 1.03 25.63
N ILE A 162 13.14 1.31 26.92
CA ILE A 162 14.14 2.01 27.74
C ILE A 162 15.30 1.07 28.10
N ALA A 163 15.01 -0.16 28.56
CA ALA A 163 16.01 -1.17 28.88
C ALA A 163 16.79 -1.61 27.63
N GLU A 164 16.12 -1.80 26.50
CA GLU A 164 16.77 -2.12 25.23
C GLU A 164 17.74 -1.00 24.80
N LYS A 165 17.30 0.27 24.82
CA LYS A 165 18.15 1.43 24.48
C LYS A 165 19.36 1.57 25.41
N ALA A 166 19.19 1.27 26.70
CA ALA A 166 20.28 1.30 27.68
C ALA A 166 21.33 0.18 27.46
N SER A 167 20.92 -0.94 26.87
CA SER A 167 21.80 -2.10 26.61
C SER A 167 22.62 -2.02 25.32
N ARG A 168 22.35 -1.06 24.43
CA ARG A 168 23.07 -0.93 23.16
C ARG A 168 24.46 -0.31 23.38
N PRO A 169 25.55 -0.89 22.83
CA PRO A 169 26.86 -0.24 22.86
C PRO A 169 26.75 1.10 22.13
N ARG A 170 27.23 2.17 22.76
CA ARG A 170 27.29 3.50 22.12
C ARG A 170 28.27 3.40 20.95
N GLN A 171 27.74 3.49 19.73
CA GLN A 171 28.53 3.72 18.53
C GLN A 171 28.73 5.22 18.34
#